data_AF-A0A8H3W2B6-F1
#
_entry.id   AF-A0A8H3W2B6-F1
#
_cell.length_a   1.000
_cell.length_b   1.000
_cell.length_c   1.000
_cell.angle_alpha   90.00
_cell.angle_beta   90.00
_cell.angle_gamma   90.00
#
_symmetry.space_group_name_H-M   'P 1'
#
loop_
_entity.id
_entity.type
_entity.pdbx_description
1 polymer ?
#
loop_
_entity_poly.entity_id
_entity_poly.type
_entity_poly.pdbx_seq_one_letter_code
_entity_poly.pdbx_strand_id
1 'polypeptide(L)'
;MAAFLCLLFPQLITNYQRQSADSLSMAFLFVWLLGDVSNLLGGIVNHIAPASLAVSAYLCVSDSTLICQCLYYNHLSRKRVQETATMSQERQPLISTDIDDTGDVAPHHASASGIEAFPSSHDGERDVNASIFHWRYSVVCIVLVQLAGVAGWALLYKAGILTNSLYAFTAKADDSKSAIEVFGSVLGYFGALCYLCARVPQIVKNYRGRSCAGLAPLFLFLSILGNLMYGLSVIAYNQEREYLLTSLPWLFGSLGTILEDCVILIQVWIYR
;
A
#
# COMPACT_ATOMS: atom_id res chain seq x y z
N MET A 1 -15.20 -2.37 6.05
CA MET A 1 -14.24 -1.42 6.66
C MET A 1 -13.22 -2.10 7.57
N ALA A 2 -13.65 -2.74 8.68
CA ALA A 2 -12.71 -3.37 9.64
C ALA A 2 -11.76 -4.39 9.02
N ALA A 3 -12.24 -5.22 8.08
CA ALA A 3 -11.39 -6.17 7.35
C ALA A 3 -10.28 -5.47 6.55
N PHE A 4 -10.60 -4.40 5.82
CA PHE A 4 -9.64 -3.61 5.04
C PHE A 4 -8.64 -2.86 5.93
N LEU A 5 -9.09 -2.36 7.09
CA LEU A 5 -8.20 -1.77 8.10
C LEU A 5 -7.16 -2.76 8.60
N CYS A 6 -7.58 -3.96 8.98
CA CYS A 6 -6.69 -5.01 9.45
C CYS A 6 -5.73 -5.53 8.36
N LEU A 7 -6.07 -5.36 7.07
CA LEU A 7 -5.19 -5.68 5.94
C LEU A 7 -4.11 -4.63 5.75
N LEU A 8 -4.48 -3.35 5.78
CA LEU A 8 -3.58 -2.24 5.46
C LEU A 8 -2.65 -1.87 6.62
N PHE A 9 -3.12 -2.02 7.86
CA PHE A 9 -2.39 -1.57 9.04
C PHE A 9 -1.04 -2.29 9.25
N PRO A 10 -0.95 -3.63 9.12
CA PRO A 10 0.34 -4.32 9.23
C PRO A 10 1.31 -3.95 8.11
N GLN A 11 0.81 -3.70 6.90
CA GLN A 11 1.62 -3.29 5.76
C GLN A 11 2.25 -1.91 6.01
N LEU A 12 1.45 -0.99 6.54
CA LEU A 12 1.89 0.36 6.90
C LEU A 12 2.94 0.33 8.02
N ILE A 13 2.74 -0.50 9.04
CA ILE A 13 3.71 -0.72 10.12
C ILE A 13 5.00 -1.32 9.56
N THR A 14 4.92 -2.30 8.67
CA THR A 14 6.10 -2.99 8.14
C THR A 14 6.98 -2.05 7.32
N ASN A 15 6.38 -1.25 6.43
CA ASN A 15 7.11 -0.24 5.66
C ASN A 15 7.78 0.79 6.58
N TYR A 16 7.08 1.18 7.64
CA TYR A 16 7.60 2.08 8.64
C TYR A 16 8.80 1.50 9.41
N GLN A 17 8.66 0.27 9.91
CA GLN A 17 9.68 -0.45 10.69
C GLN A 17 10.94 -0.71 9.90
N ARG A 18 10.80 -1.08 8.62
CA ARG A 18 11.93 -1.43 7.76
C ARG A 18 12.69 -0.21 7.24
N GLN A 19 12.11 0.99 7.33
CA GLN A 19 12.64 2.23 6.70
C GLN A 19 13.05 2.04 5.22
N SER A 20 12.47 1.05 4.54
CA SER A 20 12.73 0.70 3.16
C SER A 20 11.42 0.17 2.56
N ALA A 21 11.16 0.53 1.30
CA ALA A 21 10.03 0.05 0.53
C ALA A 21 10.43 -1.03 -0.49
N ASP A 22 11.61 -1.67 -0.35
CA ASP A 22 12.13 -2.67 -1.30
C ASP A 22 11.20 -3.88 -1.52
N SER A 23 10.25 -4.12 -0.60
CA SER A 23 9.28 -5.21 -0.70
C SER A 23 7.97 -4.86 -1.42
N LEU A 24 7.70 -3.60 -1.78
CA LEU A 24 6.48 -3.20 -2.49
C LEU A 24 6.77 -2.67 -3.90
N SER A 25 6.04 -3.20 -4.88
CA SER A 25 6.07 -2.67 -6.25
C SER A 25 5.36 -1.31 -6.30
N MET A 26 6.10 -0.24 -6.63
CA MET A 26 5.51 1.10 -6.80
C MET A 26 4.44 1.09 -7.89
N ALA A 27 4.68 0.39 -9.00
CA ALA A 27 3.72 0.27 -10.08
C ALA A 27 2.41 -0.38 -9.61
N PHE A 28 2.49 -1.38 -8.74
CA PHE A 28 1.32 -2.03 -8.16
C PHE A 28 0.50 -1.08 -7.28
N LEU A 29 1.15 -0.31 -6.40
CA LEU A 29 0.48 0.69 -5.57
C LEU A 29 -0.19 1.79 -6.41
N PHE A 30 0.45 2.25 -7.49
CA PHE A 30 -0.16 3.23 -8.39
C PHE A 30 -1.40 2.68 -9.11
N VAL A 31 -1.36 1.43 -9.56
CA VAL A 31 -2.53 0.79 -10.18
C VAL A 31 -3.69 0.64 -9.19
N TRP A 32 -3.39 0.31 -7.92
CA TRP A 32 -4.40 0.28 -6.87
C TRP A 32 -4.99 1.66 -6.57
N LEU A 33 -4.16 2.69 -6.37
CA LEU A 33 -4.64 4.06 -6.17
C LEU A 33 -5.52 4.51 -7.34
N LEU A 34 -5.12 4.22 -8.57
CA LEU A 34 -5.89 4.58 -9.76
C LEU A 34 -7.24 3.85 -9.79
N GLY A 35 -7.27 2.59 -9.38
CA GLY A 35 -8.49 1.82 -9.21
C GLY A 35 -9.41 2.41 -8.14
N ASP A 36 -8.87 2.73 -6.97
CA ASP A 36 -9.62 3.34 -5.86
C ASP A 36 -10.25 4.67 -6.24
N VAL A 37 -9.47 5.55 -6.89
CA VAL A 37 -9.94 6.87 -7.33
C VAL A 37 -11.05 6.72 -8.37
N SER A 38 -10.88 5.81 -9.33
CA SER A 38 -11.89 5.56 -10.37
C SER A 38 -13.17 5.00 -9.77
N ASN A 39 -13.06 4.07 -8.81
CA ASN A 39 -14.21 3.50 -8.11
C ASN A 39 -14.94 4.53 -7.23
N LEU A 40 -14.21 5.43 -6.57
CA LEU A 40 -14.79 6.51 -5.78
C LEU A 40 -15.51 7.51 -6.67
N LEU A 41 -14.87 7.99 -7.74
CA LEU A 41 -15.46 8.96 -8.66
C LEU A 41 -16.67 8.39 -9.38
N GLY A 42 -16.55 7.19 -9.96
CA GLY A 42 -17.68 6.51 -10.60
C GLY A 42 -18.81 6.26 -9.61
N GLY A 43 -18.48 5.99 -8.35
CA GLY A 43 -19.46 5.69 -7.32
C GLY A 43 -20.22 6.90 -6.82
N ILE A 44 -19.53 8.04 -6.71
CA ILE A 44 -20.14 9.34 -6.44
C ILE A 44 -21.12 9.71 -7.55
N VAL A 45 -20.70 9.51 -8.81
CA VAL A 45 -21.52 9.83 -9.99
C VAL A 45 -22.77 8.94 -10.07
N ASN A 46 -22.63 7.65 -9.78
CA ASN A 46 -23.73 6.67 -9.86
C ASN A 46 -24.54 6.52 -8.57
N HIS A 47 -24.29 7.35 -7.56
CA HIS A 47 -25.00 7.31 -6.27
C HIS A 47 -25.10 5.92 -5.63
N ILE A 48 -24.02 5.14 -5.71
CA ILE A 48 -24.00 3.82 -5.08
C ILE A 48 -24.05 3.91 -3.55
N ALA A 49 -24.33 2.77 -2.92
CA ALA A 49 -24.43 2.64 -1.47
C ALA A 49 -23.37 3.47 -0.70
N PRO A 50 -23.75 4.33 0.26
CA PRO A 50 -22.83 5.19 1.00
C PRO A 50 -21.67 4.44 1.67
N ALA A 51 -21.92 3.20 2.09
CA ALA A 51 -20.89 2.32 2.65
C ALA A 51 -19.78 1.99 1.64
N SER A 52 -20.12 1.82 0.36
CA SER A 52 -19.17 1.57 -0.73
C SER A 52 -18.30 2.79 -1.01
N LEU A 53 -18.89 3.98 -1.04
CA LEU A 53 -18.16 5.24 -1.18
C LEU A 53 -17.19 5.45 0.00
N ALA A 54 -17.64 5.16 1.23
CA ALA A 54 -16.81 5.30 2.42
C ALA A 54 -15.59 4.36 2.39
N VAL A 55 -15.77 3.11 1.93
CA VAL A 55 -14.64 2.17 1.75
C VAL A 55 -13.67 2.69 0.69
N SER A 56 -14.17 3.09 -0.49
CA SER A 56 -13.31 3.55 -1.60
C SER A 56 -12.53 4.82 -1.24
N ALA A 57 -13.15 5.75 -0.52
CA ALA A 57 -12.49 6.95 -0.02
C ALA A 57 -11.38 6.64 1.00
N TYR A 58 -11.63 5.69 1.89
CA TYR A 58 -10.64 5.25 2.86
C TYR A 58 -9.44 4.55 2.20
N LEU A 59 -9.68 3.73 1.19
CA LEU A 59 -8.63 3.07 0.42
C LEU A 59 -7.77 4.11 -0.33
N CYS A 60 -8.39 5.10 -1.01
CA CYS A 60 -7.67 6.19 -1.66
C CYS A 60 -6.67 6.89 -0.72
N VAL A 61 -7.12 7.23 0.49
CA VAL A 61 -6.29 7.91 1.50
C VAL A 61 -5.17 6.99 1.99
N SER A 62 -5.48 5.72 2.22
CA SER A 62 -4.51 4.74 2.70
C SER A 62 -3.44 4.45 1.65
N ASP A 63 -3.81 4.30 0.39
CA ASP A 63 -2.91 4.09 -0.74
C ASP A 63 -2.04 5.31 -0.99
N SER A 64 -2.62 6.51 -0.94
CA SER A 64 -1.85 7.76 -1.00
C SER A 64 -0.81 7.84 0.13
N THR A 65 -1.19 7.44 1.34
CA THR A 65 -0.28 7.40 2.50
C THR A 65 0.85 6.40 2.27
N LEU A 66 0.53 5.20 1.77
CA LEU A 66 1.52 4.17 1.45
C LEU A 66 2.49 4.63 0.36
N ILE A 67 1.99 5.25 -0.71
CA ILE A 67 2.81 5.78 -1.80
C ILE A 67 3.74 6.88 -1.26
N CYS A 68 3.22 7.83 -0.49
CA CYS A 68 4.02 8.88 0.14
C CYS A 68 5.13 8.30 1.04
N GLN A 69 4.81 7.32 1.87
CA GLN A 69 5.80 6.64 2.70
C GLN A 69 6.87 5.95 1.85
N CYS A 70 6.46 5.22 0.80
CA CYS A 70 7.39 4.51 -0.04
C CYS A 70 8.33 5.46 -0.80
N LEU A 71 7.80 6.56 -1.34
CA LEU A 71 8.62 7.59 -1.99
C LEU A 71 9.61 8.24 -1.00
N TYR A 72 9.14 8.56 0.21
CA TYR A 72 9.97 9.15 1.25
C TYR A 72 11.12 8.22 1.67
N TYR A 73 10.83 6.96 1.99
CA TYR A 73 11.86 6.00 2.40
C TYR A 73 12.80 5.64 1.26
N ASN A 74 12.31 5.51 0.02
CA ASN A 74 13.17 5.26 -1.14
C ASN A 74 14.15 6.42 -1.39
N HIS A 75 13.69 7.67 -1.20
CA HIS A 75 14.55 8.84 -1.32
C HIS A 75 15.61 8.87 -0.21
N LEU A 76 15.21 8.61 1.04
CA LEU A 76 16.12 8.60 2.18
C LEU A 76 17.18 7.48 2.07
N SER A 77 16.79 6.28 1.66
CA SER A 77 17.71 5.16 1.45
C SER A 77 18.73 5.45 0.35
N ARG A 78 18.31 6.07 -0.77
CA ARG A 78 19.24 6.51 -1.84
C ARG A 78 20.25 7.52 -1.31
N LYS A 79 19.81 8.48 -0.50
CA LYS A 79 20.68 9.49 0.11
C LYS A 79 21.73 8.84 1.04
N ARG A 80 21.32 7.91 1.91
CA ARG A 80 22.23 7.18 2.82
C ARG A 80 23.28 6.34 2.08
N VAL A 81 22.88 5.66 1.01
CA VAL A 81 23.81 4.89 0.15
C VAL A 81 24.82 5.82 -0.52
N GLN A 82 24.38 6.96 -1.02
CA GLN A 82 25.25 7.95 -1.66
C GLN A 82 26.24 8.59 -0.67
N GLU A 83 25.79 8.92 0.55
CA GLU A 83 26.66 9.42 1.62
C GLU A 83 27.71 8.37 2.04
N THR A 84 27.30 7.11 2.19
CA THR A 84 28.20 6.00 2.55
C THR A 84 29.22 5.69 1.45
N ALA A 85 28.81 5.76 0.18
CA ALA A 85 29.70 5.61 -0.97
C ALA A 85 30.73 6.75 -1.03
N THR A 86 30.31 7.99 -0.76
CA THR A 86 31.20 9.16 -0.73
C THR A 86 32.24 9.05 0.40
N MET A 87 31.82 8.64 1.61
CA MET A 87 32.75 8.40 2.73
C MET A 87 33.72 7.24 2.49
N SER A 88 33.28 6.20 1.79
CA SER A 88 34.14 5.05 1.46
C SER A 88 35.20 5.41 0.40
N GLN A 89 34.85 6.30 -0.52
CA GLN A 89 35.76 6.79 -1.56
C GLN A 89 36.83 7.74 -1.01
N GLU A 90 36.50 8.53 0.04
CA GLU A 90 37.46 9.40 0.74
C GLU A 90 38.49 8.62 1.57
N ARG A 91 38.15 7.38 2.00
CA ARG A 91 39.07 6.48 2.73
C ARG A 91 39.97 5.62 1.82
N GLN A 92 39.85 5.74 0.49
CA GLN A 92 40.80 5.08 -0.41
C GLN A 92 42.08 5.92 -0.49
N PRO A 93 43.27 5.32 -0.23
CA PRO A 93 44.52 6.05 -0.34
C PRO A 93 44.72 6.48 -1.79
N LEU A 94 44.89 7.79 -2.01
CA LEU A 94 45.09 8.40 -3.35
C LEU A 94 46.49 8.16 -3.93
N ILE A 95 47.29 7.31 -3.29
CA ILE A 95 48.60 6.90 -3.74
C ILE A 95 48.58 5.37 -3.75
N SER A 96 48.43 4.78 -4.94
CA SER A 96 48.96 3.46 -5.21
C SER A 96 50.48 3.61 -5.21
N THR A 97 51.11 3.34 -4.06
CA THR A 97 52.55 3.20 -4.02
C THR A 97 52.85 1.90 -4.77
N ASP A 98 53.17 2.03 -6.06
CA ASP A 98 53.83 0.97 -6.81
C ASP A 98 55.18 0.71 -6.13
N ILE A 99 55.18 -0.23 -5.18
CA ILE A 99 56.41 -0.77 -4.62
C ILE A 99 56.76 -1.94 -5.52
N ASP A 100 57.74 -1.68 -6.38
CA ASP A 100 58.42 -2.67 -7.19
C ASP A 100 58.89 -3.85 -6.33
N ASP A 101 58.58 -5.02 -6.87
CA ASP A 101 58.96 -6.35 -6.44
C ASP A 101 60.48 -6.49 -6.31
N THR A 102 61.00 -6.79 -5.11
CA THR A 102 62.18 -7.65 -4.92
C THR A 102 62.41 -8.01 -3.44
N GLY A 103 62.40 -9.32 -3.15
CA GLY A 103 63.36 -9.94 -2.21
C GLY A 103 62.97 -10.13 -0.74
N ASP A 104 62.42 -11.32 -0.46
CA ASP A 104 62.65 -12.24 0.67
C ASP A 104 63.31 -11.76 2.00
N VAL A 105 62.68 -12.13 3.14
CA VAL A 105 63.24 -12.73 4.39
C VAL A 105 62.27 -12.49 5.58
N ALA A 106 61.75 -13.57 6.16
CA ALA A 106 61.05 -13.63 7.46
C ALA A 106 61.99 -14.16 8.56
N PRO A 107 61.57 -14.39 9.83
CA PRO A 107 60.62 -13.72 10.73
C PRO A 107 61.36 -13.21 12.01
N HIS A 108 60.69 -12.63 13.03
CA HIS A 108 60.94 -12.88 14.47
C HIS A 108 60.27 -11.86 15.45
N HIS A 109 59.55 -12.44 16.41
CA HIS A 109 59.21 -12.00 17.78
C HIS A 109 57.94 -11.19 18.09
N ALA A 110 57.24 -11.72 19.09
CA ALA A 110 55.88 -11.47 19.53
C ALA A 110 55.82 -10.81 20.91
N SER A 111 54.57 -10.50 21.33
CA SER A 111 54.06 -10.14 22.69
C SER A 111 53.88 -8.62 22.88
N ALA A 112 52.76 -8.06 23.34
CA ALA A 112 51.50 -8.61 23.85
C ALA A 112 50.41 -7.50 23.87
N SER A 113 49.16 -7.94 23.74
CA SER A 113 47.94 -7.40 24.37
C SER A 113 47.72 -5.87 24.42
N GLY A 114 46.77 -5.39 23.61
CA GLY A 114 46.16 -4.07 23.74
C GLY A 114 44.79 -4.03 23.09
N ILE A 115 43.84 -4.73 23.70
CA ILE A 115 42.38 -4.49 23.67
C ILE A 115 41.83 -4.09 22.29
N GLU A 116 41.26 -5.07 21.58
CA GLU A 116 40.24 -4.76 20.58
C GLU A 116 39.15 -3.93 21.27
N ALA A 117 39.10 -2.64 20.94
CA ALA A 117 38.01 -1.78 21.35
C ALA A 117 36.76 -2.31 20.64
N PHE A 118 35.99 -3.13 21.37
CA PHE A 118 34.58 -3.35 21.12
C PHE A 118 33.94 -2.01 20.73
N PRO A 119 33.15 -1.92 19.64
CA PRO A 119 32.35 -0.74 19.40
C PRO A 119 31.48 -0.57 20.65
N SER A 120 31.70 0.52 21.38
CA SER A 120 30.92 0.85 22.55
C SER A 120 29.45 0.85 22.14
N SER A 121 28.68 0.02 22.83
CA SER A 121 27.25 -0.20 22.68
C SER A 121 26.39 1.04 23.00
N HIS A 122 26.97 2.24 22.97
CA HIS A 122 26.34 3.49 23.39
C HIS A 122 25.78 4.34 22.23
N ASP A 123 26.07 3.95 20.98
CA ASP A 123 25.46 4.55 19.78
C ASP A 123 24.15 3.84 19.37
N GLY A 124 23.98 2.57 19.78
CA GLY A 124 22.72 1.86 19.60
C GLY A 124 21.55 2.47 20.37
N GLU A 125 21.76 2.98 21.58
CA GLU A 125 20.69 3.58 22.40
C GLU A 125 20.21 4.94 21.85
N ARG A 126 21.10 5.73 21.23
CA ARG A 126 20.73 7.01 20.60
C ARG A 126 19.98 6.80 19.29
N ASP A 127 20.39 5.83 18.48
CA ASP A 127 19.68 5.47 17.25
C ASP A 127 18.35 4.75 17.53
N VAL A 128 18.28 3.91 18.57
CA VAL A 128 17.03 3.25 18.98
C VAL A 128 16.06 4.27 19.58
N ASN A 129 16.50 5.19 20.44
CA ASN A 129 15.62 6.25 20.97
C ASN A 129 15.18 7.24 19.88
N ALA A 130 16.06 7.59 18.93
CA ALA A 130 15.67 8.39 17.78
C ALA A 130 14.66 7.63 16.90
N SER A 131 14.87 6.34 16.64
CA SER A 131 13.96 5.48 15.87
C SER A 131 12.60 5.29 16.56
N ILE A 132 12.57 5.09 17.89
CA ILE A 132 11.36 5.01 18.71
C ILE A 132 10.62 6.34 18.74
N PHE A 133 11.35 7.46 18.84
CA PHE A 133 10.74 8.79 18.84
C PHE A 133 10.09 9.07 17.48
N HIS A 134 10.78 8.83 16.37
CA HIS A 134 10.23 8.96 15.02
C HIS A 134 9.00 8.06 14.80
N TRP A 135 8.99 6.82 15.34
CA TRP A 135 7.84 5.89 15.21
C TRP A 135 6.56 6.53 15.71
N ARG A 136 6.63 7.14 16.89
CA ARG A 136 5.46 7.69 17.56
C ARG A 136 4.88 8.84 16.76
N TYR A 137 5.70 9.70 16.16
CA TYR A 137 5.23 10.78 15.30
C TYR A 137 4.60 10.27 14.00
N SER A 138 5.16 9.25 13.37
CA SER A 138 4.60 8.72 12.13
C SER A 138 3.32 7.94 12.35
N VAL A 139 3.21 7.16 13.43
CA VAL A 139 1.94 6.54 13.85
C VAL A 139 0.89 7.61 14.17
N VAL A 140 1.30 8.69 14.85
CA VAL A 140 0.41 9.82 15.11
C VAL A 140 -0.01 10.49 13.80
N CYS A 141 0.89 10.77 12.86
CA CYS A 141 0.54 11.35 11.55
C CYS A 141 -0.40 10.46 10.75
N ILE A 142 -0.16 9.15 10.71
CA ILE A 142 -1.04 8.18 10.06
C ILE A 142 -2.41 8.21 10.72
N VAL A 143 -2.47 8.08 12.04
CA VAL A 143 -3.72 8.07 12.79
C VAL A 143 -4.45 9.40 12.62
N LEU A 144 -3.74 10.53 12.61
CA LEU A 144 -4.31 11.85 12.37
C LEU A 144 -4.84 12.00 10.94
N VAL A 145 -4.16 11.50 9.93
CA VAL A 145 -4.64 11.50 8.53
C VAL A 145 -5.89 10.62 8.40
N GLN A 146 -5.88 9.45 9.04
CA GLN A 146 -7.03 8.54 9.05
C GLN A 146 -8.23 9.13 9.81
N LEU A 147 -7.99 9.74 10.98
CA LEU A 147 -9.02 10.44 11.74
C LEU A 147 -9.52 11.69 11.02
N ALA A 148 -8.65 12.42 10.32
CA ALA A 148 -9.04 13.56 9.49
C ALA A 148 -9.85 13.12 8.27
N GLY A 149 -9.54 11.98 7.67
CA GLY A 149 -10.35 11.39 6.60
C GLY A 149 -11.74 10.98 7.08
N VAL A 150 -11.82 10.28 8.23
CA VAL A 150 -13.10 9.88 8.86
C VAL A 150 -13.90 11.09 9.32
N ALA A 151 -13.26 12.08 9.95
CA ALA A 151 -13.90 13.31 10.39
C ALA A 151 -14.33 14.18 9.21
N GLY A 152 -13.50 14.30 8.17
CA GLY A 152 -13.83 15.00 6.93
C GLY A 152 -15.05 14.37 6.25
N TRP A 153 -15.08 13.05 6.12
CA TRP A 153 -16.25 12.32 5.61
C TRP A 153 -17.49 12.56 6.48
N ALA A 154 -17.39 12.42 7.80
CA ALA A 154 -18.51 12.61 8.72
C ALA A 154 -19.03 14.05 8.73
N LEU A 155 -18.14 15.03 8.61
CA LEU A 155 -18.48 16.46 8.50
C LEU A 155 -19.13 16.77 7.17
N LEU A 156 -18.60 16.28 6.04
CA LEU A 156 -19.20 16.45 4.71
C LEU A 156 -20.59 15.81 4.62
N TYR A 157 -20.79 14.67 5.29
CA TYR A 157 -22.07 13.98 5.41
C TYR A 157 -23.07 14.75 6.28
N LYS A 158 -22.64 15.20 7.48
CA LYS A 158 -23.51 15.96 8.40
C LYS A 158 -23.81 17.39 7.93
N ALA A 159 -22.87 18.05 7.28
CA ALA A 159 -23.05 19.39 6.71
C ALA A 159 -23.98 19.37 5.50
N GLY A 160 -24.37 18.18 5.04
CA GLY A 160 -25.15 17.99 3.84
C GLY A 160 -24.44 18.51 2.59
N ILE A 161 -23.13 18.76 2.60
CA ILE A 161 -22.42 19.25 1.41
C ILE A 161 -22.27 18.12 0.41
N LEU A 162 -21.99 16.90 0.88
CA LEU A 162 -21.96 15.73 0.01
C LEU A 162 -23.36 15.40 -0.51
N THR A 163 -24.42 15.58 0.28
CA THR A 163 -25.79 15.31 -0.19
C THR A 163 -26.34 16.45 -1.04
N ASN A 164 -26.27 17.71 -0.61
CA ASN A 164 -26.85 18.88 -1.28
C ASN A 164 -26.05 19.36 -2.51
N SER A 165 -24.72 19.24 -2.53
CA SER A 165 -23.90 19.62 -3.70
C SER A 165 -24.05 18.60 -4.84
N LEU A 166 -24.09 17.30 -4.51
CA LEU A 166 -24.44 16.25 -5.47
C LEU A 166 -25.89 16.36 -5.94
N TYR A 167 -26.84 16.71 -5.05
CA TYR A 167 -28.23 16.94 -5.43
C TYR A 167 -28.39 18.14 -6.37
N ALA A 168 -27.65 19.23 -6.15
CA ALA A 168 -27.66 20.41 -7.02
C ALA A 168 -26.94 20.20 -8.37
N PHE A 169 -25.88 19.41 -8.40
CA PHE A 169 -25.19 19.01 -9.64
C PHE A 169 -26.06 18.07 -10.50
N THR A 170 -26.75 17.13 -9.87
CA THR A 170 -27.61 16.12 -10.53
C THR A 170 -28.94 16.70 -11.00
N ALA A 171 -29.52 17.66 -10.28
CA ALA A 171 -30.73 18.36 -10.69
C ALA A 171 -30.56 19.21 -11.97
N LYS A 172 -29.33 19.65 -12.27
CA LYS A 172 -29.02 20.41 -13.51
C LYS A 172 -28.70 19.50 -14.70
N ALA A 173 -28.53 18.19 -14.48
CA ALA A 173 -28.14 17.21 -15.49
C ALA A 173 -29.32 16.40 -16.05
N ASP A 174 -30.57 16.84 -15.86
CA ASP A 174 -31.80 16.09 -16.20
C ASP A 174 -31.92 15.66 -17.68
N ASP A 175 -31.24 16.36 -18.60
CA ASP A 175 -31.22 16.03 -20.04
C ASP A 175 -29.99 15.19 -20.47
N SER A 176 -29.05 14.92 -19.54
CA SER A 176 -27.79 14.16 -19.78
C SER A 176 -27.51 13.06 -18.74
N LYS A 177 -28.49 12.72 -17.88
CA LYS A 177 -28.38 11.70 -16.82
C LYS A 177 -27.73 10.40 -17.31
N SER A 178 -28.14 9.92 -18.48
CA SER A 178 -27.60 8.68 -19.06
C SER A 178 -26.10 8.77 -19.40
N ALA A 179 -25.61 9.88 -19.96
CA ALA A 179 -24.21 10.00 -20.36
C ALA A 179 -23.27 10.06 -19.14
N ILE A 180 -23.70 10.76 -18.09
CA ILE A 180 -22.96 10.89 -16.84
C ILE A 180 -22.95 9.55 -16.08
N GLU A 181 -24.08 8.85 -16.01
CA GLU A 181 -24.17 7.53 -15.40
C GLU A 181 -23.31 6.49 -16.14
N VAL A 182 -23.37 6.49 -17.47
CA VAL A 182 -22.51 5.63 -18.31
C VAL A 182 -21.03 5.92 -18.04
N PHE A 183 -20.64 7.19 -17.96
CA PHE A 183 -19.28 7.58 -17.60
C PHE A 183 -18.89 7.06 -16.21
N GLY A 184 -19.78 7.18 -15.22
CA GLY A 184 -19.57 6.62 -13.88
C GLY A 184 -19.39 5.10 -13.89
N SER A 185 -20.17 4.38 -14.71
CA SER A 185 -20.05 2.93 -14.86
C SER A 185 -18.76 2.52 -15.56
N VAL A 186 -18.31 3.28 -16.58
CA VAL A 186 -17.02 3.06 -17.24
C VAL A 186 -15.87 3.22 -16.26
N LEU A 187 -15.90 4.26 -15.40
CA LEU A 187 -14.91 4.44 -14.34
C LEU A 187 -14.92 3.28 -13.34
N GLY A 188 -16.10 2.80 -12.95
CA GLY A 188 -16.22 1.62 -12.10
C GLY A 188 -15.63 0.35 -12.74
N TYR A 189 -15.86 0.13 -14.04
CA TYR A 189 -15.29 -1.03 -14.75
C TYR A 189 -13.79 -0.92 -14.91
N PHE A 190 -13.29 0.28 -15.15
CA PHE A 190 -11.85 0.55 -15.18
C PHE A 190 -11.22 0.27 -13.81
N GLY A 191 -11.84 0.73 -12.72
CA GLY A 191 -11.37 0.45 -11.37
C GLY A 191 -11.39 -1.05 -11.03
N ALA A 192 -12.45 -1.76 -11.41
CA ALA A 192 -12.51 -3.22 -11.30
C ALA A 192 -11.38 -3.90 -12.07
N LEU A 193 -11.12 -3.49 -13.31
CA LEU A 193 -10.03 -4.04 -14.13
C LEU A 193 -8.66 -3.82 -13.47
N CYS A 194 -8.40 -2.62 -12.93
CA CYS A 194 -7.16 -2.33 -12.21
C CYS A 194 -6.92 -3.30 -11.05
N TYR A 195 -7.94 -3.58 -10.22
CA TYR A 195 -7.79 -4.51 -9.10
C TYR A 195 -7.51 -5.94 -9.55
N LEU A 196 -8.25 -6.44 -10.54
CA LEU A 196 -8.10 -7.81 -11.03
C LEU A 196 -6.72 -8.00 -11.67
N CYS A 197 -6.32 -7.09 -12.57
CA CYS A 197 -5.01 -7.14 -13.20
C CYS A 197 -3.85 -7.06 -12.20
N ALA A 198 -4.01 -6.33 -11.10
CA ALA A 198 -2.97 -6.21 -10.08
C ALA A 198 -2.67 -7.54 -9.36
N ARG A 199 -3.65 -8.46 -9.28
CA ARG A 199 -3.53 -9.74 -8.56
C ARG A 199 -3.02 -10.89 -9.43
N VAL A 200 -3.23 -10.83 -10.74
CA VAL A 200 -2.77 -11.84 -11.72
C VAL A 200 -1.26 -12.15 -11.62
N PRO A 201 -0.34 -11.17 -11.50
CA PRO A 201 1.09 -11.45 -11.37
C PRO A 201 1.43 -12.37 -10.19
N GLN A 202 0.72 -12.22 -9.06
CA GLN A 202 0.93 -13.05 -7.88
C GLN A 202 0.46 -14.50 -8.12
N ILE A 203 -0.69 -14.67 -8.76
CA ILE A 203 -1.23 -16.00 -9.13
C ILE A 203 -0.25 -16.73 -10.05
N VAL A 204 0.27 -16.02 -11.06
CA VAL A 204 1.24 -16.58 -12.02
C VAL A 204 2.56 -16.91 -11.32
N LYS A 205 3.05 -16.05 -10.43
CA LYS A 205 4.27 -16.27 -9.66
C LYS A 205 4.16 -17.53 -8.79
N ASN A 206 3.07 -17.69 -8.06
CA ASN A 206 2.81 -18.89 -7.25
C ASN A 206 2.80 -20.16 -8.12
N TYR A 207 2.12 -20.11 -9.27
CA TYR A 207 2.04 -21.25 -10.19
C TYR A 207 3.41 -21.64 -10.77
N ARG A 208 4.20 -20.67 -11.23
CA ARG A 208 5.53 -20.91 -11.81
C ARG A 208 6.55 -21.35 -10.76
N GLY A 209 6.52 -20.72 -9.59
CA GLY A 209 7.46 -20.98 -8.49
C GLY A 209 7.14 -22.22 -7.66
N ARG A 210 5.94 -22.81 -7.81
CA ARG A 210 5.45 -23.97 -7.03
C ARG A 210 5.66 -23.79 -5.52
N SER A 211 5.57 -22.56 -5.04
CA SER A 211 5.75 -22.21 -3.63
C SER A 211 4.93 -20.96 -3.32
N CYS A 212 4.29 -20.98 -2.15
CA CYS A 212 3.59 -19.84 -1.59
C CYS A 212 4.31 -19.27 -0.34
N ALA A 213 5.63 -19.45 -0.26
CA ALA A 213 6.44 -18.92 0.84
C ALA A 213 6.30 -17.39 0.97
N GLY A 214 6.06 -16.92 2.20
CA GLY A 214 5.87 -15.50 2.50
C GLY A 214 4.43 -14.98 2.31
N LEU A 215 3.50 -15.82 1.86
CA LEU A 215 2.08 -15.47 1.80
C LEU A 215 1.42 -15.73 3.15
N ALA A 216 0.65 -14.75 3.65
CA ALA A 216 -0.06 -14.88 4.92
C ALA A 216 -1.56 -15.18 4.66
N PRO A 217 -2.01 -16.44 4.83
CA PRO A 217 -3.35 -16.88 4.40
C PRO A 217 -4.48 -16.16 5.14
N LEU A 218 -4.22 -15.70 6.36
CA LEU A 218 -5.16 -14.91 7.15
C LEU A 218 -5.57 -13.61 6.45
N PHE A 219 -4.62 -12.94 5.78
CA PHE A 219 -4.93 -11.71 5.04
C PHE A 219 -5.79 -11.99 3.79
N LEU A 220 -5.56 -13.11 3.11
CA LEU A 220 -6.43 -13.54 1.99
C LEU A 220 -7.85 -13.84 2.47
N PHE A 221 -7.99 -14.56 3.58
CA PHE A 221 -9.30 -14.84 4.17
C PHE A 221 -10.03 -13.55 4.57
N LEU A 222 -9.32 -12.60 5.18
CA LEU A 222 -9.89 -11.32 5.56
C LEU A 222 -10.26 -10.46 4.34
N SER A 223 -9.51 -10.57 3.24
CA SER A 223 -9.83 -9.91 1.98
C SER A 223 -11.10 -10.47 1.34
N ILE A 224 -11.26 -11.81 1.34
CA ILE A 224 -12.50 -12.47 0.89
C ILE A 224 -13.68 -12.00 1.73
N LEU A 225 -13.55 -12.02 3.06
CA LEU A 225 -14.62 -11.59 3.94
C LEU A 225 -14.96 -10.10 3.76
N GLY A 226 -13.95 -9.25 3.61
CA GLY A 226 -14.12 -7.81 3.36
C GLY A 226 -14.87 -7.54 2.06
N ASN A 227 -14.49 -8.22 0.97
CA ASN A 227 -15.15 -8.11 -0.33
C ASN A 227 -16.56 -8.71 -0.31
N LEU A 228 -16.77 -9.84 0.36
CA LEU A 228 -18.09 -10.43 0.50
C LEU A 228 -19.05 -9.46 1.22
N MET A 229 -18.62 -8.90 2.35
CA MET A 229 -19.41 -7.92 3.09
C MET A 229 -19.63 -6.62 2.30
N TYR A 230 -18.64 -6.20 1.51
CA TYR A 230 -18.78 -5.06 0.60
C TYR A 230 -19.87 -5.31 -0.46
N GLY A 231 -19.79 -6.42 -1.19
CA GLY A 231 -20.77 -6.78 -2.21
C GLY A 231 -22.19 -6.93 -1.63
N LEU A 232 -22.31 -7.59 -0.47
CA LEU A 232 -23.58 -7.69 0.26
C LEU A 232 -24.13 -6.31 0.65
N SER A 233 -23.28 -5.39 1.10
CA SER A 233 -23.72 -4.03 1.47
C SER A 233 -24.26 -3.25 0.28
N VAL A 234 -23.68 -3.43 -0.91
CA VAL A 234 -24.15 -2.78 -2.14
C VAL A 234 -25.51 -3.34 -2.54
N ILE A 235 -25.70 -4.66 -2.50
CA ILE A 235 -26.98 -5.33 -2.84
C ILE A 235 -28.06 -5.02 -1.79
N ALA A 236 -27.70 -4.95 -0.51
CA ALA A 236 -28.64 -4.70 0.58
C ALA A 236 -29.17 -3.26 0.60
N TYR A 237 -28.44 -2.31 0.00
CA TYR A 237 -28.80 -0.90 -0.01
C TYR A 237 -30.03 -0.60 -0.86
N ASN A 238 -30.09 -1.13 -2.09
CA ASN A 238 -31.25 -1.03 -2.97
C ASN A 238 -31.32 -2.27 -3.88
N GLN A 239 -32.50 -2.90 -3.95
CA GLN A 239 -32.78 -4.12 -4.70
C GLN A 239 -33.49 -3.85 -6.03
N GLU A 240 -33.70 -2.59 -6.38
CA GLU A 240 -34.22 -2.20 -7.68
C GLU A 240 -33.29 -2.64 -8.81
N ARG A 241 -33.87 -3.18 -9.87
CA ARG A 241 -33.13 -3.71 -11.02
C ARG A 241 -32.19 -2.68 -11.63
N GLU A 242 -32.65 -1.43 -11.75
CA GLU A 242 -31.88 -0.34 -12.33
C GLU A 242 -30.63 -0.03 -11.50
N TYR A 243 -30.78 0.14 -10.18
CA TYR A 243 -29.66 0.34 -9.28
C TYR A 243 -28.67 -0.84 -9.31
N LEU A 244 -29.16 -2.08 -9.31
CA LEU A 244 -28.29 -3.26 -9.36
C LEU A 244 -27.49 -3.33 -10.67
N LEU A 245 -28.10 -2.97 -11.80
CA LEU A 245 -27.41 -2.90 -13.09
C LEU A 245 -26.34 -1.80 -13.10
N THR A 246 -26.65 -0.62 -12.55
CA THR A 246 -25.68 0.47 -12.43
C THR A 246 -24.53 0.09 -11.49
N SER A 247 -24.81 -0.70 -10.44
CA SER A 247 -23.84 -1.14 -9.45
C SER A 247 -22.96 -2.32 -9.89
N LEU A 248 -23.22 -2.92 -11.06
CA LEU A 248 -22.48 -4.07 -11.58
C LEU A 248 -20.95 -3.93 -11.56
N PRO A 249 -20.34 -2.80 -11.95
CA PRO A 249 -18.89 -2.69 -11.99
C PRO A 249 -18.23 -2.99 -10.63
N TRP A 250 -18.80 -2.47 -9.55
CA TRP A 250 -18.32 -2.69 -8.18
C TRP A 250 -18.56 -4.11 -7.69
N LEU A 251 -19.71 -4.70 -8.04
CA LEU A 251 -20.02 -6.09 -7.74
C LEU A 251 -19.08 -7.04 -8.48
N PHE A 252 -18.79 -6.77 -9.76
CA PHE A 252 -17.83 -7.54 -10.56
C PHE A 252 -16.42 -7.43 -10.01
N GLY A 253 -15.95 -6.22 -9.68
CA GLY A 253 -14.63 -6.03 -9.08
C GLY A 253 -14.49 -6.78 -7.76
N SER A 254 -15.50 -6.70 -6.90
CA SER A 254 -15.50 -7.38 -5.61
C SER A 254 -15.56 -8.91 -5.76
N LEU A 255 -16.46 -9.43 -6.60
CA LEU A 255 -16.58 -10.86 -6.87
C LEU A 255 -15.31 -11.42 -7.52
N GLY A 256 -14.75 -10.73 -8.51
CA GLY A 256 -13.52 -11.14 -9.16
C GLY A 256 -12.34 -11.20 -8.17
N THR A 257 -12.25 -10.22 -7.26
CA THR A 257 -11.25 -10.23 -6.18
C THR A 257 -11.41 -11.45 -5.27
N ILE A 258 -12.64 -11.80 -4.89
CA ILE A 258 -12.93 -13.01 -4.10
C ILE A 258 -12.46 -14.27 -4.85
N LEU A 259 -12.76 -14.37 -6.14
CA LEU A 259 -12.36 -15.53 -6.95
C LEU A 259 -10.83 -15.65 -7.04
N GLU A 260 -10.13 -14.55 -7.26
CA GLU A 260 -8.66 -14.51 -7.29
C GLU A 260 -8.06 -14.90 -5.94
N ASP A 261 -8.60 -14.39 -4.83
CA ASP A 261 -8.16 -14.77 -3.48
C ASP A 261 -8.41 -16.25 -3.19
N CYS A 262 -9.55 -16.81 -3.63
CA CYS A 262 -9.83 -18.24 -3.56
C CYS A 262 -8.81 -19.07 -4.36
N VAL A 263 -8.48 -18.65 -5.59
CA VAL A 263 -7.44 -19.31 -6.40
C VAL A 263 -6.10 -19.31 -5.67
N ILE A 264 -5.72 -18.18 -5.08
CA ILE A 264 -4.47 -18.07 -4.31
C ILE A 264 -4.52 -18.96 -3.06
N LEU A 265 -5.63 -19.02 -2.34
CA LEU A 265 -5.80 -19.93 -1.19
C LEU A 265 -5.67 -21.40 -1.60
N ILE A 266 -6.24 -21.78 -2.75
CA ILE A 266 -6.07 -23.12 -3.31
C ILE A 266 -4.60 -23.38 -3.63
N GLN A 267 -3.90 -22.42 -4.24
CA GLN A 267 -2.45 -22.53 -4.50
C GLN A 267 -1.65 -22.68 -3.20
N VAL A 268 -1.99 -21.93 -2.14
CA VAL A 268 -1.37 -22.06 -0.81
C VAL A 268 -1.58 -23.47 -0.24
N TRP A 269 -2.73 -24.09 -0.49
CA TRP A 269 -3.01 -25.43 -0.02
C TRP A 269 -2.27 -26.50 -0.82
N ILE A 270 -2.15 -26.34 -2.14
CA ILE A 270 -1.46 -27.29 -3.03
C ILE A 270 0.07 -27.19 -2.96
N TYR A 271 0.61 -25.97 -2.85
CA TYR A 271 2.05 -25.69 -2.84
C TYR A 271 2.62 -25.45 -1.44
N ARG A 272 1.89 -25.93 -0.42
CA ARG A 272 2.37 -25.97 0.96
C ARG A 272 3.36 -27.11 1.14
#